data_AF-A0A0D0DFR0-F1
#
_entry.id   AF-A0A0D0DFR0-F1
#
_cell.length_a   1.000
_cell.length_b   1.000
_cell.length_c   1.000
_cell.angle_alpha   90.00
_cell.angle_beta   90.00
_cell.angle_gamma   90.00
#
_symmetry.space_group_name_H-M   'P 1'
#
loop_
_entity.id
_entity.type
_entity.pdbx_description
1 polymer ?
#
loop_
_entity_poly.entity_id
_entity_poly.type
_entity_poly.pdbx_seq_one_letter_code
_entity_poly.pdbx_strand_id
1 'polypeptide(L)'
;VNQANAHRHKLEATRIGGCACARHGCFIPHSLVDFQKGERQVNMDYALSHALGHNMAGIQRVLTFYDINCQYMKNFQWRISSNSYLSIPTGISLMLSISLWHVHGHRNKCF
;
A
#
# COMPACT_ATOMS: atom_id res chain seq x y z
N VAL A 1 -18.53 17.11 4.64
CA VAL A 1 -17.39 16.23 4.29
C VAL A 1 -17.88 14.77 4.20
N ASN A 2 -18.36 14.31 3.04
CA ASN A 2 -18.72 12.88 2.82
C ASN A 2 -18.72 12.47 1.32
N GLN A 3 -18.15 13.30 0.43
CA GLN A 3 -18.18 13.03 -1.01
C GLN A 3 -17.17 11.98 -1.48
N ALA A 4 -16.22 11.57 -0.64
CA ALA A 4 -15.16 10.61 -1.00
C ALA A 4 -15.72 9.21 -1.33
N ASN A 5 -16.86 8.83 -0.73
CA ASN A 5 -17.54 7.56 -0.95
C ASN A 5 -18.88 7.71 -1.69
N ALA A 6 -19.15 8.90 -2.25
CA ALA A 6 -20.36 9.13 -3.01
C ALA A 6 -20.41 8.19 -4.21
N HIS A 7 -21.55 7.51 -4.39
CA HIS A 7 -21.73 6.60 -5.50
C HIS A 7 -21.82 7.41 -6.80
N ARG A 8 -20.70 7.51 -7.52
CA ARG A 8 -20.65 8.12 -8.84
C ARG A 8 -21.05 7.06 -9.85
N HIS A 9 -22.31 7.06 -10.25
CA HIS A 9 -22.76 6.21 -11.34
C HIS A 9 -22.00 6.58 -12.62
N LYS A 10 -21.57 5.56 -13.40
CA LYS A 10 -20.90 5.68 -14.73
C LYS A 10 -19.38 5.97 -14.74
N LEU A 11 -18.63 5.59 -13.71
CA LEU A 11 -17.15 5.60 -13.75
C LEU A 11 -16.60 4.20 -13.50
N GLU A 12 -15.67 3.74 -14.35
CA GLU A 12 -14.92 2.49 -14.16
C GLU A 12 -13.99 2.57 -12.95
N ALA A 13 -13.37 3.74 -12.75
CA ALA A 13 -12.48 4.03 -11.62
C ALA A 13 -12.85 5.40 -11.00
N THR A 14 -12.81 5.45 -9.67
CA THR A 14 -13.06 6.68 -8.90
C THR A 14 -11.77 7.36 -8.45
N ARG A 15 -10.70 6.57 -8.27
CA ARG A 15 -9.36 6.99 -7.85
C ARG A 15 -8.31 6.00 -8.35
N ILE A 16 -7.05 6.40 -8.28
CA ILE A 16 -5.89 5.56 -8.55
C ILE A 16 -5.08 5.46 -7.26
N GLY A 17 -4.51 4.29 -6.99
CA GLY A 17 -3.54 4.05 -5.95
C GLY A 17 -2.25 3.46 -6.53
N GLY A 18 -1.17 3.52 -5.77
CA GLY A 18 0.02 2.75 -6.11
C GLY A 18 1.25 3.12 -5.31
N CYS A 19 2.37 2.52 -5.67
CA CYS A 19 3.65 2.72 -4.99
C CYS A 19 4.56 3.63 -5.81
N ALA A 20 5.18 4.60 -5.15
CA ALA A 20 6.20 5.46 -5.74
C ALA A 20 7.52 5.30 -5.00
N CYS A 21 8.62 5.40 -5.73
CA CYS A 21 9.94 5.44 -5.15
C CYS A 21 10.14 6.78 -4.43
N ALA A 22 10.30 6.75 -3.10
CA ALA A 22 10.52 7.96 -2.31
C ALA A 22 11.80 8.73 -2.70
N ARG A 23 12.79 8.04 -3.26
CA ARG A 23 14.05 8.66 -3.70
C ARG A 23 13.94 9.40 -5.02
N HIS A 24 13.27 8.80 -6.00
CA HIS A 24 13.26 9.29 -7.38
C HIS A 24 11.92 9.92 -7.79
N GLY A 25 10.89 9.81 -6.96
CA GLY A 25 9.56 10.38 -7.22
C GLY A 25 8.77 9.69 -8.33
N CYS A 26 9.29 8.59 -8.89
CA CYS A 26 8.62 7.85 -9.95
C CYS A 26 7.71 6.73 -9.40
N PHE A 27 6.63 6.43 -10.11
CA PHE A 27 5.80 5.25 -9.83
C PHE A 27 6.58 3.97 -10.15
N ILE A 28 6.47 2.98 -9.27
CA ILE A 28 7.10 1.69 -9.48
C ILE A 28 6.27 0.93 -10.52
N PRO A 29 6.89 0.35 -11.57
CA PRO A 29 6.17 -0.42 -12.57
C PRO A 29 5.29 -1.52 -11.95
N HIS A 30 4.14 -1.78 -12.57
CA HIS A 30 3.14 -2.77 -12.12
C HIS A 30 2.53 -2.53 -10.73
N SER A 31 2.78 -1.37 -10.09
CA SER A 31 2.25 -1.06 -8.76
C SER A 31 1.07 -0.07 -8.76
N LEU A 32 0.49 0.25 -9.92
CA LEU A 32 -0.67 1.14 -10.02
C LEU A 32 -1.96 0.32 -10.08
N VAL A 33 -2.99 0.81 -9.39
CA VAL A 33 -4.29 0.15 -9.26
C VAL A 33 -5.44 1.14 -9.34
N ASP A 34 -6.52 0.73 -9.98
CA ASP A 34 -7.77 1.49 -10.02
C ASP A 34 -8.67 1.14 -8.85
N PHE A 35 -9.21 2.16 -8.19
CA PHE A 35 -10.19 2.01 -7.13
C PHE A 35 -11.61 2.24 -7.67
N GLN A 36 -12.43 1.20 -7.63
CA GLN A 36 -13.81 1.26 -8.09
C GLN A 36 -14.71 2.01 -7.10
N LYS A 37 -14.41 1.93 -5.79
CA LYS A 37 -15.11 2.65 -4.73
C LYS A 37 -14.28 2.71 -3.47
N GLY A 38 -13.80 3.91 -3.14
CA GLY A 38 -12.94 4.13 -1.98
C GLY A 38 -11.65 3.34 -2.06
N GLU A 39 -10.77 3.55 -1.09
CA GLU A 39 -9.55 2.77 -0.98
C GLU A 39 -9.87 1.37 -0.44
N ARG A 40 -9.27 0.35 -1.05
CA ARG A 40 -9.43 -1.05 -0.65
C ARG A 40 -8.06 -1.67 -0.39
N GLN A 41 -7.94 -2.37 0.74
CA GLN A 41 -6.68 -3.01 1.12
C GLN A 41 -6.19 -4.02 0.07
N VAL A 42 -7.08 -4.78 -0.57
CA VAL A 42 -6.70 -5.75 -1.62
C VAL A 42 -5.99 -5.10 -2.82
N ASN A 43 -6.43 -3.91 -3.23
CA ASN A 43 -5.80 -3.15 -4.31
C ASN A 43 -4.41 -2.66 -3.86
N MET A 44 -4.27 -2.22 -2.61
CA MET A 44 -2.99 -1.81 -2.05
C MET A 44 -2.04 -2.98 -1.79
N ASP A 45 -2.57 -4.17 -1.45
CA ASP A 45 -1.80 -5.40 -1.31
C ASP A 45 -1.18 -5.78 -2.66
N TYR A 46 -1.94 -5.69 -3.75
CA TYR A 46 -1.45 -5.88 -5.12
C TYR A 46 -0.34 -4.87 -5.45
N ALA A 47 -0.60 -3.58 -5.22
CA ALA A 47 0.36 -2.51 -5.52
C ALA A 47 1.70 -2.73 -4.79
N LEU A 48 1.64 -3.01 -3.49
CA LEU A 48 2.83 -3.21 -2.66
C LEU A 48 3.56 -4.52 -3.00
N SER A 49 2.84 -5.62 -3.22
CA SER A 49 3.42 -6.91 -3.61
C SER A 49 4.22 -6.78 -4.92
N HIS A 50 3.64 -6.16 -5.94
CA HIS A 50 4.34 -5.94 -7.20
C HIS A 50 5.49 -4.94 -7.08
N ALA A 51 5.34 -3.88 -6.26
CA ALA A 51 6.43 -2.95 -5.99
C ALA A 51 7.63 -3.65 -5.34
N LEU A 52 7.38 -4.54 -4.38
CA LEU A 52 8.41 -5.35 -3.73
C LEU A 52 8.98 -6.42 -4.67
N GLY A 53 8.24 -6.87 -5.67
CA GLY A 53 8.74 -7.79 -6.70
C GLY A 53 9.62 -7.13 -7.77
N HIS A 54 9.59 -5.79 -7.88
CA HIS A 54 10.18 -5.09 -9.02
C HIS A 54 11.60 -4.58 -8.74
N ASN A 55 12.61 -5.18 -9.39
CA ASN A 55 14.01 -4.74 -9.34
C ASN A 55 14.60 -4.61 -7.91
N MET A 56 14.23 -5.53 -7.02
CA MET A 56 14.65 -5.52 -5.61
C MET A 56 15.92 -6.35 -5.31
N ALA A 57 16.67 -6.77 -6.34
CA ALA A 57 17.88 -7.54 -6.17
C ALA A 57 18.92 -6.77 -5.31
N GLY A 58 19.41 -7.40 -4.24
CA GLY A 58 20.37 -6.79 -3.31
C GLY A 58 19.76 -5.82 -2.29
N ILE A 59 18.44 -5.56 -2.34
CA ILE A 59 17.76 -4.71 -1.36
C ILE A 59 17.21 -5.57 -0.22
N GLN A 60 17.77 -5.41 0.97
CA GLN A 60 17.34 -6.16 2.16
C GLN A 60 16.36 -5.40 3.06
N ARG A 61 16.28 -4.08 2.90
CA ARG A 61 15.47 -3.20 3.75
C ARG A 61 14.67 -2.24 2.90
N VAL A 62 13.35 -2.22 3.10
CA VAL A 62 12.44 -1.33 2.39
C VAL A 62 11.67 -0.51 3.39
N LEU A 63 11.74 0.81 3.23
CA LEU A 63 10.96 1.75 4.02
C LEU A 63 9.66 2.04 3.28
N THR A 64 8.53 1.74 3.92
CA THR A 64 7.20 2.01 3.36
C THR A 64 6.59 3.23 4.04
N PHE A 65 6.13 4.19 3.25
CA PHE A 65 5.41 5.36 3.73
C PHE A 65 3.97 5.27 3.29
N TYR A 66 3.06 5.27 4.26
CA TYR A 66 1.63 5.24 4.01
C TYR A 66 0.90 5.91 5.17
N ASP A 67 -0.18 6.63 4.89
CA ASP A 67 -0.92 7.37 5.91
C ASP A 67 -1.51 6.44 6.97
N ILE A 68 -2.04 5.29 6.55
CA ILE A 68 -2.62 4.27 7.43
C ILE A 68 -1.70 3.05 7.63
N ASN A 69 -0.38 3.22 7.48
CA ASN A 69 0.56 2.10 7.48
C ASN A 69 0.45 1.22 8.74
N CYS A 70 0.25 1.83 9.91
CA CYS A 70 0.07 1.12 11.17
C CYS A 70 -1.20 0.28 11.26
N GLN A 71 -2.26 0.63 10.54
CA GLN A 71 -3.49 -0.16 10.49
C GLN A 71 -3.42 -1.21 9.37
N TYR A 72 -2.91 -0.80 8.21
CA TYR A 72 -2.80 -1.62 7.02
C TYR A 72 -1.90 -2.84 7.24
N MET A 73 -0.75 -2.65 7.91
CA MET A 73 0.29 -3.67 8.04
C MET A 73 -0.03 -4.79 9.02
N LYS A 74 -0.92 -4.56 10.00
CA LYS A 74 -1.30 -5.55 11.01
C LYS A 74 -1.72 -6.89 10.42
N ASN A 75 -2.51 -6.83 9.36
CA ASN A 75 -3.03 -8.02 8.68
C ASN A 75 -2.38 -8.23 7.33
N PHE A 76 -1.35 -7.44 6.95
CA PHE A 76 -0.76 -7.51 5.61
C PHE A 76 -0.15 -8.88 5.34
N GLN A 77 0.69 -9.40 6.24
CA GLN A 77 1.26 -10.74 6.09
C GLN A 77 0.19 -11.82 5.97
N TRP A 78 -0.86 -11.74 6.80
CA TRP A 78 -1.98 -12.69 6.72
C TRP A 78 -2.70 -12.59 5.37
N ARG A 79 -3.01 -11.37 4.88
CA ARG A 79 -3.66 -11.15 3.58
C ARG A 79 -2.82 -11.67 2.41
N ILE A 80 -1.50 -11.44 2.43
CA ILE A 80 -0.59 -11.96 1.40
C ILE A 80 -0.51 -13.49 1.46
N SER A 81 -0.31 -14.07 2.64
CA SER A 81 -0.22 -15.54 2.81
C SER A 81 -1.50 -16.30 2.44
N SER A 82 -2.65 -15.64 2.57
CA SER A 82 -3.96 -16.23 2.28
C SER A 82 -4.40 -16.01 0.81
N ASN A 83 -3.58 -15.34 -0.01
CA ASN A 83 -3.89 -15.03 -1.40
C ASN A 83 -2.96 -15.80 -2.33
N SER A 84 -3.52 -16.64 -3.20
CA SER A 84 -2.75 -17.46 -4.15
C SER A 84 -2.09 -16.66 -5.29
N TYR A 85 -2.48 -15.41 -5.49
CA TYR A 85 -2.03 -14.57 -6.61
C TYR A 85 -0.97 -13.54 -6.20
N LEU A 86 -0.74 -13.33 -4.91
CA LEU A 86 0.20 -12.34 -4.40
C LEU A 86 1.36 -13.01 -3.68
N SER A 87 2.55 -12.43 -3.84
CA SER A 87 3.74 -12.89 -3.13
C SER A 87 4.68 -11.73 -2.85
N ILE A 88 5.48 -11.85 -1.80
CA ILE A 88 6.54 -10.89 -1.49
C ILE A 88 7.89 -11.62 -1.50
N PRO A 89 8.97 -10.98 -1.97
CA PRO A 89 10.28 -11.63 -1.96
C PRO A 89 10.74 -11.94 -0.53
N THR A 90 11.35 -13.10 -0.36
CA THR A 90 11.98 -13.49 0.90
C THR A 90 13.25 -12.69 1.16
N GLY A 91 13.58 -12.44 2.42
CA GLY A 91 14.80 -11.73 2.81
C GLY A 91 14.71 -10.20 2.80
N ILE A 92 13.53 -9.66 2.50
CA ILE A 92 13.25 -8.21 2.63
C ILE A 92 12.62 -7.94 4.00
N SER A 93 13.22 -7.00 4.74
CA SER A 93 12.65 -6.42 5.95
C SER A 93 11.89 -5.14 5.62
N LEU A 94 10.57 -5.14 5.88
CA LEU A 94 9.72 -3.96 5.73
C LEU A 94 9.80 -3.11 7.00
N MET A 95 10.35 -1.90 6.85
CA MET A 95 10.31 -0.86 7.86
C MET A 95 9.09 0.02 7.61
N LEU A 96 8.25 0.16 8.63
CA LEU A 96 6.99 0.89 8.52
C LEU A 96 7.20 2.33 8.93
N SER A 97 6.79 3.26 8.08
CA SER A 97 6.77 4.69 8.38
C SER A 97 5.39 5.27 8.14
N ILE A 98 5.09 6.27 8.95
CA ILE A 98 3.85 7.03 8.94
C ILE A 98 4.22 8.48 8.67
N SER A 99 3.42 9.18 7.88
CA SER A 99 3.66 10.59 7.60
C SER A 99 3.48 11.44 8.88
N LEU A 100 4.20 12.56 8.95
CA LEU A 100 4.12 13.50 10.07
C LEU A 100 2.67 13.92 10.38
N TRP A 101 1.85 14.10 9.34
CA TRP A 101 0.46 14.49 9.47
C TRP A 101 -0.42 13.45 10.18
N HIS A 102 0.00 12.19 10.19
CA HIS A 102 -0.73 11.10 10.82
C HIS A 102 -0.14 10.68 12.18
N VAL A 103 1.00 11.27 12.59
CA VAL A 103 1.62 10.97 13.89
C VAL A 103 0.68 11.27 15.07
N HIS A 104 -0.13 12.34 14.96
CA HIS A 104 -1.11 12.73 15.97
C HIS A 104 -2.30 11.76 16.08
N GLY A 105 -2.54 10.94 15.04
CA GLY A 105 -3.56 9.89 15.04
C GLY A 105 -3.05 8.55 15.58
N HIS A 106 -1.74 8.42 15.84
CA HIS A 106 -1.14 7.19 16.32
C HIS A 106 -1.61 6.88 17.75
N ARG A 107 -1.97 5.62 18.00
CA ARG A 107 -2.39 5.13 19.31
C ARG A 107 -1.48 3.98 19.73
N ASN A 108 -1.36 3.70 21.02
CA ASN A 108 -0.50 2.61 21.50
C ASN A 108 -0.83 1.25 20.87
N LYS A 109 -2.10 1.01 20.55
CA LYS A 109 -2.54 -0.19 19.82
C LYS A 109 -2.01 -0.32 18.39
N CYS A 110 -1.36 0.70 17.85
CA CYS A 110 -0.83 0.74 16.49
C CYS A 110 0.63 0.25 16.41
N PHE A 111 1.27 0.03 17.56
CA PHE A 111 2.54 -0.69 17.69
C PHE A 111 2.31 -2.21 17.78
#